data_AF-A0A536Z1U7-F1
#
_entry.id   AF-A0A536Z1U7-F1
#
_cell.length_a   1.000
_cell.length_b   1.000
_cell.length_c   1.000
_cell.angle_alpha   90.00
_cell.angle_beta   90.00
_cell.angle_gamma   90.00
#
_symmetry.space_group_name_H-M   'P 1'
#
loop_
_entity.id
_entity.type
_entity.pdbx_description
1 polymer ?
#
loop_
_entity_poly.entity_id
_entity_poly.type
_entity_poly.pdbx_seq_one_letter_code
_entity_poly.pdbx_strand_id
1 'polypeptide(L)'
;MKIRSLLIISLVVGIASVAAPAVRADGLSDLGFQMGGSILTLPPAQLADPPPQGAAKEPLFDNPVFTCQTGAIPTLTEFGFVILNTHGPADATGKDSVVSIEVAIKGGIPNATYQIFLAQDPGNCPNMVSVGTATTNAQGNGNGHAEVSRISTATRFWVAAVDLADLFAPRSILASPAATLD
;
A
#
# COMPACT_ATOMS: atom_id res chain seq x y z
N MET A 1 -30.00 -27.58 -43.93
CA MET A 1 -30.53 -28.94 -43.69
C MET A 1 -29.48 -29.74 -42.90
N LYS A 2 -29.89 -30.46 -41.83
CA LYS A 2 -29.12 -31.16 -40.76
C LYS A 2 -28.46 -30.23 -39.71
N ILE A 3 -28.86 -30.08 -38.44
CA ILE A 3 -29.51 -30.86 -37.35
C ILE A 3 -28.58 -31.84 -36.56
N ARG A 4 -28.26 -31.38 -35.33
CA ARG A 4 -28.08 -32.03 -33.99
C ARG A 4 -26.87 -32.93 -33.70
N SER A 5 -26.12 -32.60 -32.63
CA SER A 5 -26.31 -33.21 -31.29
C SER A 5 -25.58 -32.45 -30.18
N LEU A 6 -26.24 -32.31 -29.02
CA LEU A 6 -25.79 -31.65 -27.78
C LEU A 6 -24.85 -32.56 -26.98
N LEU A 7 -23.94 -31.96 -26.20
CA LEU A 7 -23.56 -32.51 -24.89
C LEU A 7 -23.43 -31.36 -23.88
N ILE A 8 -24.38 -31.29 -22.95
CA ILE A 8 -24.37 -30.45 -21.75
C ILE A 8 -23.81 -31.33 -20.64
N ILE A 9 -22.68 -30.93 -20.02
CA ILE A 9 -22.21 -31.53 -18.77
C ILE A 9 -22.36 -30.48 -17.69
N SER A 10 -23.41 -30.63 -16.88
CA SER A 10 -23.56 -29.97 -15.59
C SER A 10 -22.59 -30.58 -14.59
N LEU A 11 -21.79 -29.75 -13.91
CA LEU A 11 -21.12 -30.14 -12.67
C LEU A 11 -21.62 -29.23 -11.55
N VAL A 12 -22.58 -29.75 -10.79
CA VAL A 12 -22.99 -29.24 -9.48
C VAL A 12 -22.09 -29.92 -8.45
N VAL A 13 -21.25 -29.17 -7.75
CA VAL A 13 -20.57 -29.68 -6.54
C VAL A 13 -20.86 -28.71 -5.40
N GLY A 14 -21.37 -29.30 -4.33
CA GLY A 14 -22.07 -28.64 -3.25
C GLY A 14 -21.18 -27.88 -2.28
N ILE A 15 -21.83 -26.90 -1.66
CA ILE A 15 -21.37 -26.12 -0.52
C ILE A 15 -21.46 -27.03 0.71
N ALA A 16 -20.32 -27.34 1.32
CA ALA A 16 -20.26 -27.90 2.66
C ALA A 16 -19.50 -26.92 3.55
N SER A 17 -20.25 -26.09 4.26
CA SER A 17 -19.77 -25.24 5.35
C SER A 17 -19.40 -26.15 6.54
N VAL A 18 -18.10 -26.32 6.77
CA VAL A 18 -17.61 -26.96 8.00
C VAL A 18 -17.34 -25.84 9.00
N ALA A 19 -18.25 -25.72 9.98
CA ALA A 19 -17.98 -25.01 11.21
C ALA A 19 -16.80 -25.68 11.92
N ALA A 20 -15.66 -25.01 11.98
CA ALA A 20 -14.58 -25.42 12.85
C ALA A 20 -14.97 -25.07 14.30
N PRO A 21 -15.06 -26.05 15.22
CA PRO A 21 -15.22 -25.74 16.63
C PRO A 21 -13.94 -25.09 17.13
N ALA A 22 -14.11 -24.04 17.94
CA ALA A 22 -13.08 -23.46 18.78
C ALA A 22 -12.43 -24.55 19.62
N VAL A 23 -11.19 -24.94 19.28
CA VAL A 23 -10.34 -25.72 20.16
C VAL A 23 -9.67 -24.75 21.10
N ARG A 24 -10.09 -24.85 22.36
CA ARG A 24 -9.45 -24.22 23.50
C ARG A 24 -8.01 -24.71 23.62
N ALA A 25 -7.17 -23.80 24.09
CA ALA A 25 -5.87 -24.06 24.67
C ALA A 25 -5.91 -25.28 25.58
N ASP A 26 -4.91 -26.16 25.47
CA ASP A 26 -4.37 -26.99 26.56
C ASP A 26 -3.03 -27.58 26.09
N GLY A 27 -1.94 -26.95 26.50
CA GLY A 27 -0.58 -27.34 26.15
C GLY A 27 0.48 -26.61 26.97
N LEU A 28 0.16 -26.26 28.22
CA LEU A 28 1.11 -25.77 29.22
C LEU A 28 0.85 -26.55 30.49
N SER A 29 1.38 -27.77 30.54
CA SER A 29 1.43 -28.58 31.76
C SER A 29 2.81 -29.17 31.85
N ASP A 30 3.85 -28.34 31.98
CA ASP A 30 5.04 -28.71 32.76
C ASP A 30 6.02 -27.54 33.02
N LEU A 31 5.57 -26.46 33.67
CA LEU A 31 6.51 -25.55 34.34
C LEU A 31 5.94 -25.23 35.72
N GLY A 32 6.53 -25.85 36.73
CA GLY A 32 6.15 -25.71 38.13
C GLY A 32 6.11 -24.24 38.55
N PHE A 33 4.91 -23.75 38.83
CA PHE A 33 4.71 -22.49 39.53
C PHE A 33 5.10 -22.68 41.00
N GLN A 34 6.37 -22.40 41.32
CA GLN A 34 6.71 -21.95 42.67
C GLN A 34 6.05 -20.57 42.87
N MET A 35 5.12 -20.51 43.82
CA MET A 35 4.53 -19.27 44.32
C MET A 35 5.62 -18.46 45.04
N GLY A 36 6.36 -17.67 44.27
CA GLY A 36 7.40 -16.77 44.76
C GLY A 36 7.61 -15.68 43.72
N GLY A 37 7.20 -14.46 44.07
CA GLY A 37 7.05 -13.33 43.15
C GLY A 37 8.25 -13.05 42.25
N SER A 38 7.94 -12.80 40.98
CA SER A 38 8.76 -11.98 40.09
C SER A 38 7.82 -11.26 39.14
N ILE A 39 7.59 -9.98 39.42
CA ILE A 39 7.09 -9.01 38.44
C ILE A 39 8.21 -8.82 37.43
N LEU A 40 8.35 -9.76 36.50
CA LEU A 40 9.06 -9.50 35.25
C LEU A 40 8.14 -8.58 34.46
N THR A 41 8.33 -7.28 34.67
CA THR A 41 7.87 -6.24 33.77
C THR A 41 8.48 -6.52 32.40
N LEU A 42 7.74 -7.24 31.54
CA LEU A 42 8.07 -7.34 30.13
C LEU A 42 8.11 -5.90 29.58
N PRO A 43 9.26 -5.43 29.07
CA PRO A 43 9.28 -4.14 28.39
C PRO A 43 8.29 -4.19 27.21
N PRO A 44 7.67 -3.06 26.83
CA PRO A 44 6.80 -3.02 25.67
C PRO A 44 7.60 -3.53 24.45
N ALA A 45 7.13 -4.61 23.84
CA ALA A 45 7.67 -5.10 22.59
C ALA A 45 7.43 -4.03 21.53
N GLN A 46 8.43 -3.20 21.26
CA GLN A 46 8.46 -2.37 20.06
C GLN A 46 8.87 -3.29 18.90
N LEU A 47 7.98 -4.20 18.49
CA LEU A 47 8.09 -4.85 17.18
C LEU A 47 7.69 -3.83 16.13
N ALA A 48 8.63 -2.97 15.74
CA ALA A 48 8.63 -2.47 14.38
C ALA A 48 9.37 -3.53 13.56
N ASP A 49 8.67 -4.59 13.17
CA ASP A 49 9.21 -5.47 12.13
C ASP A 49 9.54 -4.59 10.93
N PRO A 50 10.74 -4.70 10.33
CA PRO A 50 11.04 -3.98 9.11
C PRO A 50 9.96 -4.34 8.07
N PRO A 51 9.52 -3.37 7.24
CA PRO A 51 8.59 -3.67 6.16
C PRO A 51 9.07 -4.91 5.39
N PRO A 52 8.16 -5.81 4.97
CA PRO A 52 8.54 -6.90 4.09
C PRO A 52 9.34 -6.35 2.91
N GLN A 53 10.41 -7.04 2.53
CA GLN A 53 11.16 -6.68 1.33
C GLN A 53 10.19 -6.53 0.15
N GLY A 54 10.28 -5.43 -0.59
CA GLY A 54 9.29 -5.08 -1.62
C GLY A 54 8.26 -4.02 -1.20
N ALA A 55 8.17 -3.65 0.08
CA ALA A 55 7.20 -2.68 0.58
C ALA A 55 7.83 -1.48 1.30
N ALA A 56 7.23 -0.31 1.13
CA ALA A 56 7.58 0.91 1.86
C ALA A 56 6.31 1.67 2.26
N LYS A 57 6.37 2.35 3.41
CA LYS A 57 5.33 3.26 3.86
C LYS A 57 5.93 4.65 4.01
N GLU A 58 5.50 5.57 3.17
CA GLU A 58 6.06 6.92 3.10
C GLU A 58 5.02 7.98 3.49
N PRO A 59 5.38 9.00 4.27
CA PRO A 59 4.48 10.09 4.61
C PRO A 59 4.18 10.97 3.39
N LEU A 60 3.02 11.64 3.41
CA LEU A 60 2.66 12.66 2.42
C LEU A 60 2.89 14.06 2.98
N PHE A 61 3.58 14.91 2.23
CA PHE A 61 3.84 16.30 2.59
C PHE A 61 3.15 17.25 1.61
N ASP A 62 2.64 18.38 2.11
CA ASP A 62 2.16 19.49 1.28
C ASP A 62 3.38 20.20 0.67
N ASN A 63 3.82 19.71 -0.48
CA ASN A 63 5.06 20.17 -1.11
C ASN A 63 4.94 20.13 -2.64
N PRO A 64 4.87 21.30 -3.31
CA PRO A 64 4.91 21.36 -4.77
C PRO A 64 6.34 21.15 -5.32
N VAL A 65 7.37 21.17 -4.47
CA VAL A 65 8.77 20.98 -4.84
C VAL A 65 9.13 19.50 -4.75
N PHE A 66 9.29 18.89 -5.92
CA PHE A 66 9.84 17.54 -6.06
C PHE A 66 11.20 17.62 -6.75
N THR A 67 12.13 16.75 -6.33
CA THR A 67 13.30 16.46 -7.16
C THR A 67 13.10 15.13 -7.85
N CYS A 68 13.64 15.02 -9.06
CA CYS A 68 13.62 13.79 -9.83
C CYS A 68 14.23 12.57 -9.13
N GLN A 69 14.99 12.78 -8.06
CA GLN A 69 15.77 11.74 -7.41
C GLN A 69 15.26 11.40 -6.02
N THR A 70 14.53 12.29 -5.38
CA THR A 70 14.16 12.15 -3.96
C THR A 70 12.67 12.24 -3.71
N GLY A 71 11.84 12.50 -4.74
CA GLY A 71 10.43 12.83 -4.53
C GLY A 71 10.28 14.13 -3.74
N ALA A 72 9.30 14.18 -2.85
CA ALA A 72 9.06 15.31 -1.96
C ALA A 72 10.16 15.44 -0.88
N ILE A 73 10.52 16.68 -0.56
CA ILE A 73 11.39 16.95 0.58
C ILE A 73 10.53 16.90 1.86
N PRO A 74 10.92 16.09 2.87
CA PRO A 74 10.18 16.00 4.13
C PRO A 74 10.01 17.35 4.82
N THR A 75 8.84 17.57 5.40
CA THR A 75 8.52 18.75 6.22
C THR A 75 8.04 18.33 7.61
N LEU A 76 7.74 19.28 8.49
CA LEU A 76 7.29 18.98 9.85
C LEU A 76 5.85 18.44 9.92
N THR A 77 5.06 18.59 8.85
CA THR A 77 3.63 18.27 8.85
C THR A 77 3.31 17.22 7.80
N GLU A 78 2.76 16.10 8.25
CA GLU A 78 2.32 15.01 7.40
C GLU A 78 0.80 15.07 7.17
N PHE A 79 0.37 14.75 5.95
CA PHE A 79 -1.02 14.75 5.50
C PHE A 79 -1.50 13.33 5.18
N GLY A 80 -1.03 12.37 5.97
CA GLY A 80 -1.29 10.94 5.76
C GLY A 80 -0.06 10.23 5.20
N PHE A 81 -0.28 9.15 4.46
CA PHE A 81 0.79 8.29 3.98
C PHE A 81 0.41 7.57 2.68
N VAL A 82 1.42 7.03 2.01
CA VAL A 82 1.29 6.05 0.94
C VAL A 82 1.97 4.75 1.36
N ILE A 83 1.38 3.62 0.98
CA ILE A 83 2.05 2.32 1.01
C ILE A 83 2.33 1.93 -0.43
N LEU A 84 3.60 1.72 -0.71
CA LEU A 84 4.11 1.19 -1.97
C LEU A 84 4.49 -0.26 -1.73
N ASN A 85 4.09 -1.16 -2.62
CA ASN A 85 4.48 -2.56 -2.54
C ASN A 85 4.67 -3.15 -3.93
N THR A 86 5.63 -4.06 -4.10
CA THR A 86 5.81 -4.82 -5.34
C THR A 86 5.31 -6.24 -5.20
N HIS A 87 4.77 -6.79 -6.30
CA HIS A 87 4.33 -8.19 -6.35
C HIS A 87 4.20 -8.69 -7.79
N GLY A 88 3.81 -9.95 -7.95
CA GLY A 88 3.58 -10.60 -9.24
C GLY A 88 4.78 -11.44 -9.70
N PRO A 89 4.77 -11.98 -10.92
CA PRO A 89 5.89 -12.73 -11.44
C PRO A 89 7.14 -11.85 -11.55
N ALA A 90 8.27 -12.38 -11.09
CA ALA A 90 9.55 -11.73 -11.29
C ALA A 90 9.95 -11.74 -12.77
N ASP A 91 10.54 -10.65 -13.24
CA ASP A 91 11.13 -10.54 -14.56
C ASP A 91 12.48 -11.26 -14.67
N ALA A 92 13.14 -11.15 -15.83
CA ALA A 92 14.44 -11.77 -16.07
C ALA A 92 15.57 -11.25 -15.15
N THR A 93 15.35 -10.14 -14.44
CA THR A 93 16.28 -9.53 -13.48
C THR A 93 15.92 -9.85 -12.03
N GLY A 94 14.86 -10.63 -11.79
CA GLY A 94 14.39 -11.00 -10.46
C GLY A 94 13.53 -9.93 -9.79
N LYS A 95 12.99 -8.96 -10.55
CA LYS A 95 12.15 -7.88 -10.02
C LYS A 95 10.68 -8.17 -10.30
N ASP A 96 9.84 -7.98 -9.29
CA ASP A 96 8.39 -8.14 -9.38
C ASP A 96 7.77 -7.28 -10.50
N SER A 97 6.79 -7.81 -11.23
CA SER A 97 6.21 -7.12 -12.39
C SER A 97 5.19 -6.01 -12.07
N VAL A 98 4.72 -5.89 -10.83
CA VAL A 98 3.64 -4.96 -10.43
C VAL A 98 4.06 -4.08 -9.28
N VAL A 99 3.65 -2.80 -9.31
CA VAL A 99 3.67 -1.87 -8.18
C VAL A 99 2.21 -1.62 -7.75
N SER A 100 1.89 -1.98 -6.52
CA SER A 100 0.65 -1.62 -5.82
C SER A 100 0.86 -0.38 -4.95
N ILE A 101 -0.15 0.49 -4.93
CA ILE A 101 -0.17 1.76 -4.23
C ILE A 101 -1.44 1.84 -3.40
N GLU A 102 -1.30 2.10 -2.11
CA GLU A 102 -2.39 2.50 -1.21
C GLU A 102 -2.13 3.92 -0.73
N VAL A 103 -3.05 4.84 -0.98
CA VAL A 103 -2.95 6.24 -0.53
C VAL A 103 -3.96 6.46 0.59
N ALA A 104 -3.50 7.02 1.70
CA ALA A 104 -4.35 7.50 2.79
C ALA A 104 -4.06 8.98 3.03
N ILE A 105 -4.98 9.85 2.61
CA ILE A 105 -4.92 11.30 2.81
C ILE A 105 -5.59 11.64 4.14
N LYS A 106 -4.92 12.45 4.95
CA LYS A 106 -5.43 12.99 6.23
C LYS A 106 -5.31 14.50 6.25
N GLY A 107 -6.41 15.18 6.48
CA GLY A 107 -6.43 16.65 6.55
C GLY A 107 -6.12 17.36 5.22
N GLY A 108 -6.40 16.71 4.09
CA GLY A 108 -6.34 17.32 2.76
C GLY A 108 -7.45 18.36 2.54
N ILE A 109 -7.63 18.79 1.29
CA ILE A 109 -8.75 19.66 0.89
C ILE A 109 -10.06 18.87 1.07
N PRO A 110 -11.06 19.38 1.83
CA PRO A 110 -12.32 18.67 2.03
C PRO A 110 -13.13 18.48 0.74
N ASN A 111 -13.71 17.29 0.56
CA ASN A 111 -14.53 16.93 -0.62
C ASN A 111 -13.82 17.08 -1.97
N ALA A 112 -12.49 17.01 -1.98
CA ALA A 112 -11.68 17.08 -3.19
C ALA A 112 -11.41 15.69 -3.75
N THR A 113 -11.19 15.62 -5.07
CA THR A 113 -10.71 14.40 -5.73
C THR A 113 -9.28 14.63 -6.19
N TYR A 114 -8.35 13.92 -5.55
CA TYR A 114 -6.96 13.92 -5.92
C TYR A 114 -6.70 12.90 -7.01
N GLN A 115 -5.99 13.31 -8.06
CA GLN A 115 -5.37 12.41 -9.02
C GLN A 115 -4.07 11.86 -8.43
N ILE A 116 -3.93 10.55 -8.37
CA ILE A 116 -2.73 9.87 -7.90
C ILE A 116 -1.79 9.66 -9.08
N PHE A 117 -0.58 10.19 -8.95
CA PHE A 117 0.51 10.03 -9.88
C PHE A 117 1.62 9.17 -9.26
N LEU A 118 2.13 8.20 -10.01
CA LEU A 118 3.29 7.40 -9.66
C LEU A 118 4.50 7.82 -10.48
N ALA A 119 5.63 8.00 -9.81
CA ALA A 119 6.95 8.04 -10.42
C ALA A 119 7.67 6.71 -10.22
N GLN A 120 8.25 6.16 -11.29
CA GLN A 120 9.12 4.99 -11.26
C GLN A 120 10.45 5.36 -11.92
N ASP A 121 11.49 5.60 -11.12
CA ASP A 121 12.77 6.17 -11.57
C ASP A 121 13.84 5.10 -11.83
N PRO A 122 14.27 4.91 -13.09
CA PRO A 122 15.33 3.98 -13.46
C PRO A 122 16.75 4.58 -13.47
N GLY A 123 16.94 5.77 -12.87
CA GLY A 123 18.20 6.52 -12.84
C GLY A 123 18.14 7.88 -13.55
N ASN A 124 16.98 8.27 -14.08
CA ASN A 124 16.71 9.55 -14.72
C ASN A 124 15.31 10.07 -14.31
N CYS A 125 15.08 11.38 -14.39
CA CYS A 125 13.78 11.98 -14.06
C CYS A 125 12.62 11.21 -14.71
N PRO A 126 11.78 10.51 -13.93
CA PRO A 126 10.72 9.72 -14.51
C PRO A 126 9.58 10.62 -14.98
N ASN A 127 8.85 10.15 -16.00
CA ASN A 127 7.52 10.68 -16.26
C ASN A 127 6.58 10.20 -15.16
N MET A 128 5.90 11.13 -14.50
CA MET A 128 4.84 10.78 -13.56
C MET A 128 3.60 10.35 -14.33
N VAL A 129 3.12 9.14 -14.04
CA VAL A 129 1.93 8.58 -14.71
C VAL A 129 0.77 8.64 -13.76
N SER A 130 -0.38 9.08 -14.25
CA SER A 130 -1.63 9.03 -13.50
C SER A 130 -2.11 7.58 -13.38
N VAL A 131 -2.33 7.10 -12.15
CA VAL A 131 -2.60 5.67 -11.87
C VAL A 131 -3.94 5.42 -11.17
N GLY A 132 -4.54 6.43 -10.57
CA GLY A 132 -5.80 6.29 -9.83
C GLY A 132 -6.23 7.60 -9.18
N THR A 133 -7.27 7.56 -8.36
CA THR A 133 -7.77 8.74 -7.64
C THR A 133 -8.02 8.42 -6.16
N ALA A 134 -8.05 9.46 -5.33
CA ALA A 134 -8.51 9.39 -3.95
C ALA A 134 -9.44 10.58 -3.67
N THR A 135 -10.64 10.31 -3.18
CA THR A 135 -11.61 11.36 -2.83
C THR A 135 -11.67 11.54 -1.32
N THR A 136 -11.54 12.77 -0.85
CA THR A 136 -11.62 13.12 0.57
C THR A 136 -13.06 13.38 1.00
N ASN A 137 -13.37 13.13 2.27
CA ASN A 137 -14.63 13.51 2.88
C ASN A 137 -14.60 14.98 3.37
N ALA A 138 -15.66 15.41 4.06
CA ALA A 138 -15.78 16.76 4.61
C ALA A 138 -14.72 17.13 5.67
N GLN A 139 -13.98 16.16 6.20
CA GLN A 139 -12.86 16.37 7.13
C GLN A 139 -11.50 16.36 6.41
N GLY A 140 -11.47 16.17 5.09
CA GLY A 140 -10.23 16.05 4.32
C GLY A 140 -9.57 14.68 4.43
N ASN A 141 -10.29 13.63 4.86
CA ASN A 141 -9.77 12.26 4.93
C ASN A 141 -10.25 11.46 3.72
N GLY A 142 -9.36 10.75 3.04
CA GLY A 142 -9.69 9.97 1.85
C GLY A 142 -8.69 8.86 1.58
N ASN A 143 -9.13 7.82 0.88
CA ASN A 143 -8.28 6.70 0.54
C ASN A 143 -8.36 6.44 -0.97
N GLY A 144 -7.29 5.88 -1.54
CA GLY A 144 -7.25 5.45 -2.94
C GLY A 144 -6.31 4.27 -3.10
N HIS A 145 -6.55 3.46 -4.13
CA HIS A 145 -5.75 2.29 -4.46
C HIS A 145 -5.45 2.28 -5.97
N ALA A 146 -4.27 1.81 -6.35
CA ALA A 146 -3.91 1.58 -7.74
C ALA A 146 -2.86 0.46 -7.88
N GLU A 147 -2.89 -0.22 -9.02
CA GLU A 147 -1.85 -1.17 -9.43
C GLU A 147 -1.40 -0.84 -10.86
N VAL A 148 -0.09 -0.90 -11.10
CA VAL A 148 0.50 -0.64 -12.41
C VAL A 148 1.68 -1.57 -12.69
N SER A 149 1.99 -1.78 -13.97
CA SER A 149 3.21 -2.48 -14.36
C SER A 149 4.44 -1.76 -13.81
N ARG A 150 5.31 -2.54 -13.16
CA ARG A 150 6.62 -2.07 -12.71
C ARG A 150 7.53 -1.86 -13.92
N ILE A 151 8.22 -0.73 -13.96
CA ILE A 151 9.38 -0.56 -14.84
C ILE A 151 10.52 -1.37 -14.24
N SER A 152 10.94 -2.43 -14.93
CA SER A 152 11.99 -3.37 -14.50
C SER A 152 13.25 -2.69 -13.94
N THR A 153 13.69 -1.61 -14.59
CA THR A 153 14.90 -0.85 -14.21
C THR A 153 14.67 0.19 -13.11
N ALA A 154 13.44 0.39 -12.64
CA ALA A 154 13.14 1.39 -11.61
C ALA A 154 13.64 0.94 -10.23
N THR A 155 14.37 1.85 -9.57
CA THR A 155 14.98 1.64 -8.25
C THR A 155 14.39 2.53 -7.17
N ARG A 156 13.66 3.59 -7.58
CA ARG A 156 13.03 4.56 -6.69
C ARG A 156 11.60 4.83 -7.13
N PHE A 157 10.73 4.97 -6.13
CA PHE A 157 9.29 5.12 -6.32
C PHE A 157 8.77 6.21 -5.40
N TRP A 158 7.92 7.10 -5.91
CA TRP A 158 7.19 8.06 -5.08
C TRP A 158 5.85 8.39 -5.70
N VAL A 159 4.95 8.92 -4.88
CA VAL A 159 3.58 9.25 -5.26
C VAL A 159 3.31 10.72 -5.03
N ALA A 160 2.53 11.32 -5.93
CA ALA A 160 1.91 12.61 -5.71
C ALA A 160 0.40 12.48 -5.87
N ALA A 161 -0.36 12.89 -4.87
CA ALA A 161 -1.79 13.12 -4.93
C ALA A 161 -2.02 14.59 -5.28
N VAL A 162 -2.66 14.87 -6.42
CA VAL A 162 -2.83 16.23 -6.95
C VAL A 162 -4.30 16.54 -7.16
N ASP A 163 -4.80 17.59 -6.49
CA ASP A 163 -6.09 18.18 -6.81
C ASP A 163 -5.95 19.07 -8.05
N LEU A 164 -6.39 18.55 -9.20
CA LEU A 164 -6.32 19.26 -10.48
C LEU A 164 -7.34 20.39 -10.58
N ALA A 165 -8.34 20.46 -9.69
CA ALA A 165 -9.33 21.52 -9.70
C ALA A 165 -8.77 22.83 -9.11
N ASP A 166 -7.82 22.75 -8.18
CA ASP A 166 -7.20 23.91 -7.54
C ASP A 166 -5.71 23.67 -7.23
N LEU A 167 -4.88 23.71 -8.29
CA LEU A 167 -3.45 23.41 -8.20
C LEU A 167 -2.65 24.36 -7.29
N PHE A 168 -3.19 25.53 -6.96
CA PHE A 168 -2.47 26.54 -6.18
C PHE A 168 -2.97 26.66 -4.73
N ALA A 169 -4.03 25.93 -4.36
CA ALA A 169 -4.46 25.86 -2.97
C ALA A 169 -3.44 25.14 -2.09
N PRO A 170 -3.31 25.52 -0.81
CA PRO A 170 -2.57 24.71 0.16
C PRO A 170 -3.13 23.28 0.21
N ARG A 171 -2.25 22.28 0.21
CA ARG A 171 -2.58 20.85 0.16
C ARG A 171 -3.16 20.38 -1.17
N SER A 172 -3.03 21.17 -2.24
CA SER A 172 -3.38 20.73 -3.59
C SER A 172 -2.44 19.64 -4.11
N ILE A 173 -1.19 19.63 -3.64
CA ILE A 173 -0.18 18.64 -4.01
C ILE A 173 0.37 18.00 -2.73
N LEU A 174 -0.01 16.74 -2.50
CA LEU A 174 0.48 15.93 -1.40
C LEU A 174 1.41 14.86 -1.97
N ALA A 175 2.70 14.95 -1.68
CA ALA A 175 3.71 14.08 -2.28
C ALA A 175 4.56 13.36 -1.25
N SER A 176 4.99 12.14 -1.59
CA SER A 176 5.87 11.32 -0.77
C SER A 176 7.35 11.52 -1.13
N PRO A 177 8.28 11.28 -0.21
CA PRO A 177 9.68 11.04 -0.57
C PRO A 177 9.80 9.75 -1.41
N ALA A 178 10.97 9.59 -2.04
CA ALA A 178 11.31 8.40 -2.81
C ALA A 178 11.64 7.22 -1.88
N ALA A 179 11.06 6.06 -2.18
CA ALA A 179 11.31 4.79 -1.53
C ALA A 179 12.01 3.80 -2.48
N THR A 180 12.78 2.88 -1.90
CA THR A 180 13.32 1.70 -2.58
C THR A 180 12.47 0.50 -2.19
N LEU A 181 12.07 -0.30 -3.19
CA LEU A 181 11.14 -1.42 -3.04
C LEU A 181 11.82 -2.76 -3.37
N ASP A 182 13.11 -2.89 -3.09
CA ASP A 182 13.91 -4.08 -3.41
C ASP A 182 14.77 -4.53 -2.23
#